data_AF-A0A151RWP6-F1
#
_entry.id   AF-A0A151RWP6-F1
#
_cell.length_a   1.000
_cell.length_b   1.000
_cell.length_c   1.000
_cell.angle_alpha   90.00
_cell.angle_beta   90.00
_cell.angle_gamma   90.00
#
_symmetry.space_group_name_H-M   'P 1'
#
loop_
_entity.id
_entity.type
_entity.pdbx_description
1 polymer ?
#
loop_
_entity_poly.entity_id
_entity_poly.type
_entity_poly.pdbx_seq_one_letter_code
_entity_poly.pdbx_strand_id
1 'polypeptide(L)'
;GGQSSLADYCTYFVAYSDGSCTDTSSARAPDRMLGEVRGSNSRCMASSLVRTGFVRGSLTQGNGCYQHRCINNSLEVAVDGSWKVCPRAGGPIQFPGFNGELICPAYHELCNTDPVIVSGKCPSACNFNGDCVDGRCHCFLGFHGRDCSRRSCPSNCTGNGICLSGGICECKTGYTGIDCSTAVCDEQCSLHGGVCDNGVCEFRCSDYAGYICQNSSILLSSLSVCRNVLGNDISGQHCAPSEPSILQQLEEVVVMPNYHRLFPGGARKLFNIFGSTYCDEAAKRLACWISIQKCDRDGDNRLRVCHSACEAYNLACGASLDCGDQTLFSSEGDGEAQCTGSGEIKMSWFNRLRSSFSLRNSSSKGISVRYRQL
;
A
#
# COMPACT_ATOMS: atom_id res chain seq x y z
N GLY A 1 20.78 -17.82 4.71
CA GLY A 1 20.95 -17.27 6.07
C GLY A 1 20.48 -15.84 6.09
N GLY A 2 20.34 -15.24 7.26
CA GLY A 2 20.13 -13.80 7.42
C GLY A 2 21.39 -12.99 7.10
N GLN A 3 21.29 -11.66 7.23
CA GLN A 3 22.31 -10.73 6.74
C GLN A 3 23.38 -10.34 7.77
N SER A 4 23.21 -10.71 9.04
CA SER A 4 24.11 -10.28 10.11
C SER A 4 25.06 -11.38 10.54
N SER A 5 26.36 -11.08 10.49
CA SER A 5 27.40 -11.91 11.08
C SER A 5 27.33 -11.97 12.61
N LEU A 6 26.70 -10.98 13.26
CA LEU A 6 26.50 -10.99 14.73
C LEU A 6 25.47 -12.04 15.16
N ALA A 7 24.57 -12.41 14.24
CA ALA A 7 23.57 -13.44 14.46
C ALA A 7 23.99 -14.79 13.85
N ASP A 8 25.29 -14.99 13.57
CA ASP A 8 25.80 -16.16 12.83
C ASP A 8 25.03 -16.44 11.53
N TYR A 9 24.58 -15.38 10.85
CA TYR A 9 23.73 -15.44 9.66
C TYR A 9 22.43 -16.24 9.87
N CYS A 10 21.90 -16.30 11.09
CA CYS A 10 20.54 -16.75 11.36
C CYS A 10 19.54 -15.78 10.74
N THR A 11 18.38 -16.29 10.30
CA THR A 11 17.28 -15.47 9.83
C THR A 11 16.51 -14.90 11.02
N TYR A 12 16.32 -13.58 11.05
CA TYR A 12 15.55 -12.87 12.06
C TYR A 12 14.91 -11.63 11.42
N PHE A 13 13.94 -11.02 12.10
CA PHE A 13 13.32 -9.78 11.64
C PHE A 13 14.32 -8.62 11.75
N VAL A 14 14.63 -7.98 10.64
CA VAL A 14 15.47 -6.78 10.59
C VAL A 14 14.57 -5.54 10.62
N ALA A 15 14.92 -4.55 11.42
CA ALA A 15 14.19 -3.28 11.45
C ALA A 15 14.41 -2.51 10.14
N TYR A 16 13.34 -1.97 9.56
CA TYR A 16 13.45 -1.06 8.41
C TYR A 16 14.14 0.25 8.82
N SER A 17 14.89 0.86 7.90
CA SER A 17 15.57 2.16 8.10
C SER A 17 14.58 3.31 8.38
N ASP A 18 13.34 3.19 7.89
CA ASP A 18 12.21 4.08 8.12
C ASP A 18 11.16 3.50 9.09
N GLY A 19 11.46 2.36 9.74
CA GLY A 19 10.51 1.60 10.55
C GLY A 19 10.52 1.91 12.04
N SER A 20 11.35 2.86 12.50
CA SER A 20 11.45 3.17 13.92
C SER A 20 10.11 3.65 14.49
N CYS A 21 9.65 3.01 15.58
CA CYS A 21 8.42 3.42 16.25
C CYS A 21 8.58 4.72 17.06
N THR A 22 9.81 5.05 17.44
CA THR A 22 10.10 6.22 18.27
C THR A 22 10.45 7.46 17.49
N ASP A 23 10.76 7.32 16.20
CA ASP A 23 11.05 8.44 15.32
C ASP A 23 9.76 8.97 14.70
N THR A 24 9.37 10.19 15.04
CA THR A 24 8.18 10.86 14.49
C THR A 24 8.50 11.80 13.34
N SER A 25 9.79 12.01 13.05
CA SER A 25 10.28 12.98 12.07
C SER A 25 10.70 12.33 10.77
N SER A 26 11.42 11.20 10.86
CA SER A 26 12.11 10.60 9.74
C SER A 26 11.64 9.17 9.47
N ALA A 27 10.72 8.60 10.26
CA ALA A 27 10.12 7.31 9.95
C ALA A 27 8.93 7.46 8.98
N ARG A 28 8.52 6.34 8.36
CA ARG A 28 7.28 6.23 7.59
C ARG A 28 6.10 6.73 8.41
N ALA A 29 5.07 7.27 7.74
CA ALA A 29 3.82 7.63 8.42
C ALA A 29 3.17 6.38 9.06
N PRO A 30 2.54 6.50 10.24
CA PRO A 30 1.84 5.36 10.88
C PRO A 30 0.59 4.99 10.11
N ASP A 31 0.33 3.70 9.99
CA ASP A 31 -0.88 3.21 9.33
C ASP A 31 -2.09 3.39 10.25
N ARG A 32 -2.90 4.42 9.95
CA ARG A 32 -4.11 4.76 10.70
C ARG A 32 -5.20 3.70 10.58
N MET A 33 -5.18 2.86 9.54
CA MET A 33 -6.11 1.74 9.42
C MET A 33 -5.80 0.62 10.42
N LEU A 34 -4.53 0.52 10.86
CA LEU A 34 -4.08 -0.46 11.85
C LEU A 34 -3.99 0.11 13.28
N GLY A 35 -4.36 1.38 13.43
CA GLY A 35 -4.35 2.10 14.71
C GLY A 35 -2.95 2.42 15.22
N GLU A 36 -1.95 2.45 14.34
CA GLU A 36 -0.57 2.75 14.70
C GLU A 36 -0.39 4.20 15.13
N VAL A 37 0.51 4.41 16.09
CA VAL A 37 0.95 5.73 16.54
C VAL A 37 2.45 5.67 16.84
N ARG A 38 3.19 6.69 16.39
CA ARG A 38 4.62 6.87 16.70
C ARG A 38 4.83 7.93 17.78
N GLY A 39 5.92 7.80 18.53
CA GLY A 39 6.28 8.67 19.65
C GLY A 39 7.39 8.07 20.49
N SER A 40 8.07 8.87 21.32
CA SER A 40 9.23 8.45 22.12
C SER A 40 8.97 7.22 23.01
N ASN A 41 7.72 7.05 23.44
CA ASN A 41 7.23 5.91 24.22
C ASN A 41 6.55 4.83 23.36
N SER A 42 6.75 4.79 22.04
CA SER A 42 6.15 3.77 21.18
C SER A 42 7.08 2.58 21.01
N ARG A 43 6.51 1.38 20.90
CA ARG A 43 7.24 0.13 20.71
C ARG A 43 6.52 -0.73 19.66
N CYS A 44 7.31 -1.60 19.04
CA CYS A 44 6.79 -2.58 18.09
C CYS A 44 6.04 -3.66 18.86
N MET A 45 4.82 -3.97 18.44
CA MET A 45 4.00 -5.04 19.02
C MET A 45 3.33 -5.83 17.90
N ALA A 46 3.18 -7.12 18.11
CA ALA A 46 2.44 -7.98 17.20
C ALA A 46 0.94 -7.61 17.22
N SER A 47 0.32 -7.50 16.05
CA SER A 47 -1.03 -6.98 15.88
C SER A 47 -1.72 -7.55 14.65
N SER A 48 -2.98 -7.92 14.80
CA SER A 48 -3.91 -8.19 13.70
C SER A 48 -4.99 -7.11 13.58
N LEU A 49 -4.81 -5.97 14.25
CA LEU A 49 -5.80 -4.91 14.30
C LEU A 49 -6.06 -4.30 12.92
N VAL A 50 -7.35 -4.10 12.61
CA VAL A 50 -7.83 -3.41 11.41
C VAL A 50 -9.06 -2.62 11.79
N ARG A 51 -9.12 -1.35 11.40
CA ARG A 51 -10.28 -0.50 11.68
C ARG A 51 -11.55 -1.12 11.07
N THR A 52 -12.63 -1.14 11.84
CA THR A 52 -13.91 -1.69 11.38
C THR A 52 -14.35 -0.99 10.08
N GLY A 53 -14.73 -1.78 9.08
CA GLY A 53 -15.04 -1.30 7.72
C GLY A 53 -13.91 -1.51 6.71
N PHE A 54 -12.72 -1.92 7.17
CA PHE A 54 -11.58 -2.29 6.32
C PHE A 54 -11.26 -3.77 6.50
N VAL A 55 -10.69 -4.39 5.47
CA VAL A 55 -10.30 -5.80 5.45
C VAL A 55 -8.78 -5.86 5.32
N ARG A 56 -8.08 -6.55 6.24
CA ARG A 56 -6.65 -6.82 6.06
C ARG A 56 -6.50 -7.84 4.99
N GLY A 57 -5.58 -7.61 4.08
CA GLY A 57 -5.30 -8.55 3.01
C GLY A 57 -4.35 -9.71 3.38
N SER A 58 -3.86 -9.77 4.61
CA SER A 58 -3.29 -11.01 5.17
C SER A 58 -3.82 -11.23 6.58
N LEU A 59 -4.28 -12.47 6.84
CA LEU A 59 -4.70 -12.93 8.16
C LEU A 59 -3.50 -13.17 9.10
N THR A 60 -2.27 -13.15 8.59
CA THR A 60 -1.09 -13.32 9.43
C THR A 60 -0.91 -12.10 10.33
N GLN A 61 -0.67 -12.37 11.61
CA GLN A 61 -0.33 -11.38 12.61
C GLN A 61 0.83 -10.52 12.10
N GLY A 62 0.58 -9.22 11.91
CA GLY A 62 1.59 -8.24 11.53
C GLY A 62 2.28 -7.67 12.76
N ASN A 63 3.15 -6.69 12.54
CA ASN A 63 3.77 -5.89 13.59
C ASN A 63 3.41 -4.43 13.35
N GLY A 64 3.16 -3.68 14.41
CA GLY A 64 2.86 -2.25 14.33
C GLY A 64 3.44 -1.45 15.48
N CYS A 65 3.46 -0.14 15.31
CA CYS A 65 3.96 0.80 16.32
C CYS A 65 2.84 1.31 17.21
N TYR A 66 2.97 1.05 18.52
CA TYR A 66 1.96 1.44 19.52
C TYR A 66 2.61 2.10 20.72
N GLN A 67 1.96 3.15 21.22
CA GLN A 67 2.40 3.86 22.43
C GLN A 67 2.20 2.99 23.66
N HIS A 68 3.12 3.10 24.63
CA HIS A 68 2.95 2.49 25.93
C HIS A 68 3.22 3.47 27.07
N ARG A 69 2.70 3.15 28.26
CA ARG A 69 3.03 3.84 29.51
C ARG A 69 2.98 2.86 30.67
N CYS A 70 3.80 3.12 31.67
CA CYS A 70 3.89 2.32 32.88
C CYS A 70 3.33 3.15 34.04
N ILE A 71 2.14 2.79 34.52
CA ILE A 71 1.44 3.53 35.59
C ILE A 71 1.00 2.53 36.65
N ASN A 72 1.28 2.82 37.93
CA ASN A 72 0.83 2.01 39.06
C ASN A 72 1.11 0.50 38.90
N ASN A 73 2.34 0.13 38.54
CA ASN A 73 2.76 -1.26 38.25
C ASN A 73 1.92 -1.97 37.16
N SER A 74 1.32 -1.20 36.25
CA SER A 74 0.56 -1.71 35.12
C SER A 74 1.13 -1.16 33.83
N LEU A 75 1.21 -2.03 32.82
CA LEU A 75 1.54 -1.67 31.46
C LEU A 75 0.24 -1.30 30.75
N GLU A 76 0.18 -0.10 30.21
CA GLU A 76 -0.91 0.33 29.34
C GLU A 76 -0.39 0.62 27.94
N VAL A 77 -1.20 0.29 26.93
CA VAL A 77 -0.88 0.53 25.51
C VAL A 77 -2.01 1.30 24.85
N ALA A 78 -1.66 2.12 23.86
CA ALA A 78 -2.60 2.97 23.15
C ALA A 78 -2.75 2.57 21.68
N VAL A 79 -3.99 2.48 21.22
CA VAL A 79 -4.37 2.32 19.82
C VAL A 79 -5.30 3.47 19.45
N ASP A 80 -4.93 4.26 18.44
CA ASP A 80 -5.72 5.42 17.99
C ASP A 80 -6.16 6.36 19.15
N GLY A 81 -5.24 6.63 20.08
CA GLY A 81 -5.48 7.48 21.25
C GLY A 81 -6.25 6.82 22.41
N SER A 82 -6.77 5.61 22.23
CA SER A 82 -7.48 4.87 23.28
C SER A 82 -6.51 4.00 24.08
N TRP A 83 -6.48 4.16 25.40
CA TRP A 83 -5.58 3.42 26.31
C TRP A 83 -6.26 2.18 26.90
N LYS A 84 -5.53 1.06 26.95
CA LYS A 84 -5.95 -0.17 27.65
C LYS A 84 -4.82 -0.79 28.46
N VAL A 85 -5.18 -1.39 29.58
CA VAL A 85 -4.27 -2.15 30.44
C VAL A 85 -3.96 -3.50 29.81
N CYS A 86 -2.68 -3.84 29.74
CA CYS A 86 -2.20 -5.14 29.29
C CYS A 86 -2.24 -6.19 30.42
N PRO A 87 -2.51 -7.47 30.10
CA PRO A 87 -2.30 -8.56 31.04
C PRO A 87 -0.84 -8.58 31.51
N ARG A 88 -0.61 -8.87 32.80
CA ARG A 88 0.74 -8.81 33.39
C ARG A 88 1.74 -9.76 32.72
N ALA A 89 1.28 -10.94 32.29
CA ALA A 89 2.08 -11.93 31.57
C ALA A 89 2.20 -11.66 30.05
N GLY A 90 1.59 -10.57 29.56
CA GLY A 90 1.41 -10.35 28.12
C GLY A 90 0.22 -11.14 27.57
N GLY A 91 -0.06 -10.96 26.28
CA GLY A 91 -1.13 -11.64 25.58
C GLY A 91 -2.12 -10.72 24.88
N PRO A 92 -3.17 -11.29 24.27
CA PRO A 92 -4.05 -10.55 23.39
C PRO A 92 -4.99 -9.60 24.12
N ILE A 93 -5.20 -8.42 23.52
CA ILE A 93 -6.25 -7.48 23.90
C ILE A 93 -6.95 -6.95 22.64
N GLN A 94 -8.24 -6.65 22.77
CA GLN A 94 -9.06 -6.11 21.69
C GLN A 94 -9.32 -4.61 21.90
N PHE A 95 -9.57 -3.86 20.83
CA PHE A 95 -9.92 -2.44 20.88
C PHE A 95 -11.27 -2.18 20.20
N PRO A 96 -12.18 -1.37 20.80
CA PRO A 96 -13.43 -0.99 20.13
C PRO A 96 -13.16 -0.25 18.83
N GLY A 97 -13.93 -0.54 17.78
CA GLY A 97 -13.74 0.05 16.45
C GLY A 97 -12.63 -0.58 15.61
N PHE A 98 -12.02 -1.66 16.12
CA PHE A 98 -11.06 -2.48 15.40
C PHE A 98 -11.49 -3.96 15.44
N ASN A 99 -11.30 -4.65 14.32
CA ASN A 99 -11.32 -6.11 14.23
C ASN A 99 -9.92 -6.65 14.57
N GLY A 100 -9.84 -7.87 15.10
CA GLY A 100 -8.56 -8.50 15.49
C GLY A 100 -8.11 -8.15 16.90
N GLU A 101 -6.82 -8.34 17.15
CA GLU A 101 -6.21 -8.23 18.49
C GLU A 101 -4.80 -7.66 18.43
N LEU A 102 -4.44 -6.89 19.46
CA LEU A 102 -3.07 -6.47 19.75
C LEU A 102 -2.48 -7.42 20.77
N ILE A 103 -1.26 -7.91 20.55
CA ILE A 103 -0.56 -8.73 21.53
C ILE A 103 0.29 -7.83 22.40
N CYS A 104 -0.14 -7.65 23.64
CA CYS A 104 0.66 -6.98 24.64
C CYS A 104 1.91 -7.80 24.96
N PRO A 105 3.09 -7.15 25.05
CA PRO A 105 4.24 -7.78 25.67
C PRO A 105 3.99 -7.97 27.18
N ALA A 106 4.78 -8.81 27.83
CA ALA A 106 4.69 -8.94 29.27
C ALA A 106 5.10 -7.63 29.96
N TYR A 107 4.53 -7.36 31.14
CA TYR A 107 4.81 -6.14 31.90
C TYR A 107 6.32 -5.87 32.04
N HIS A 108 7.10 -6.92 32.26
CA HIS A 108 8.51 -6.78 32.55
C HIS A 108 9.38 -6.44 31.33
N GLU A 109 8.87 -6.65 30.11
CA GLU A 109 9.59 -6.34 28.87
C GLU A 109 9.65 -4.84 28.59
N LEU A 110 8.62 -4.09 29.02
CA LEU A 110 8.52 -2.64 28.79
C LEU A 110 8.58 -1.79 30.07
N CYS A 111 8.14 -2.32 31.20
CA CYS A 111 7.97 -1.54 32.43
C CYS A 111 8.90 -1.96 33.59
N ASN A 112 9.72 -3.01 33.45
CA ASN A 112 10.67 -3.32 34.49
C ASN A 112 11.93 -2.46 34.34
N THR A 113 12.27 -1.74 35.40
CA THR A 113 13.57 -1.09 35.56
C THR A 113 14.58 -1.99 36.27
N ASP A 114 14.16 -3.15 36.78
CA ASP A 114 15.07 -4.11 37.41
C ASP A 114 15.99 -4.73 36.35
N PRO A 115 17.28 -4.38 36.36
CA PRO A 115 18.18 -4.82 35.33
C PRO A 115 18.55 -6.27 35.64
N VAL A 116 17.98 -7.22 34.90
CA VAL A 116 18.40 -8.64 34.93
C VAL A 116 19.93 -8.66 34.91
N ILE A 117 20.55 -9.19 35.97
CA ILE A 117 22.01 -9.29 36.06
C ILE A 117 22.46 -10.41 35.14
N VAL A 118 22.54 -10.10 33.85
CA VAL A 118 23.39 -10.83 32.92
C VAL A 118 24.80 -10.26 33.12
N SER A 119 25.78 -11.12 33.41
CA SER A 119 27.19 -10.70 33.44
C SER A 119 27.54 -10.12 32.07
N GLY A 120 27.89 -8.83 32.01
CA GLY A 120 28.02 -8.08 30.75
C GLY A 120 26.89 -7.09 30.46
N LYS A 121 26.47 -6.26 31.44
CA LYS A 121 25.47 -5.21 31.22
C LYS A 121 25.99 -4.10 30.32
N CYS A 122 25.25 -3.83 29.25
CA CYS A 122 25.48 -2.64 28.45
C CYS A 122 25.07 -1.36 29.20
N PRO A 123 25.82 -0.27 29.01
CA PRO A 123 25.54 1.01 29.63
C PRO A 123 24.15 1.50 29.20
N SER A 124 23.31 1.84 30.19
CA SER A 124 21.95 2.35 29.99
C SER A 124 21.07 1.51 29.05
N ALA A 125 21.29 0.19 28.97
CA ALA A 125 20.63 -0.69 28.00
C ALA A 125 20.70 -0.17 26.55
N CYS A 126 21.84 0.44 26.18
CA CYS A 126 22.06 1.09 24.89
C CYS A 126 21.01 2.15 24.54
N ASN A 127 20.36 2.76 25.54
CA ASN A 127 19.23 3.66 25.39
C ASN A 127 18.15 3.13 24.43
N PHE A 128 18.05 1.80 24.26
CA PHE A 128 17.20 1.13 23.29
C PHE A 128 17.47 1.51 21.82
N ASN A 129 18.66 2.07 21.53
CA ASN A 129 19.11 2.50 20.21
C ASN A 129 20.30 1.67 19.71
N GLY A 130 20.42 0.42 20.16
CA GLY A 130 21.49 -0.48 19.75
C GLY A 130 21.38 -1.85 20.39
N ASP A 131 22.10 -2.81 19.80
CA ASP A 131 22.20 -4.17 20.30
C ASP A 131 23.24 -4.25 21.42
N CYS A 132 22.93 -4.98 22.49
CA CYS A 132 23.88 -5.25 23.57
C CYS A 132 24.61 -6.56 23.31
N VAL A 133 25.90 -6.49 22.96
CA VAL A 133 26.76 -7.65 22.70
C VAL A 133 27.96 -7.59 23.63
N ASP A 134 28.13 -8.61 24.48
CA ASP A 134 29.24 -8.73 25.44
C ASP A 134 29.48 -7.47 26.31
N GLY A 135 28.41 -6.81 26.74
CA GLY A 135 28.49 -5.58 27.55
C GLY A 135 28.87 -4.31 26.79
N ARG A 136 28.91 -4.36 25.45
CA ARG A 136 29.11 -3.21 24.56
C ARG A 136 27.87 -2.95 23.72
N CYS A 137 27.54 -1.68 23.55
CA CYS A 137 26.47 -1.26 22.66
C CYS A 137 26.94 -1.18 21.20
N HIS A 138 26.24 -1.88 20.33
CA HIS A 138 26.32 -1.78 18.88
C HIS A 138 25.15 -0.92 18.40
N CYS A 139 25.39 0.38 18.26
CA CYS A 139 24.33 1.35 18.00
C CYS A 139 23.69 1.16 16.62
N PHE A 140 22.37 1.35 16.58
CA PHE A 140 21.62 1.44 15.33
C PHE A 140 22.03 2.68 14.53
N LEU A 141 21.74 2.65 13.24
CA LEU A 141 22.06 3.73 12.31
C LEU A 141 21.60 5.09 12.89
N GLY A 142 22.47 6.09 12.85
CA GLY A 142 22.19 7.44 13.37
C GLY A 142 22.42 7.63 14.86
N PHE A 143 22.67 6.55 15.60
CA PHE A 143 23.04 6.62 17.01
C PHE A 143 24.51 6.24 17.21
N HIS A 144 25.13 6.84 18.21
CA HIS A 144 26.53 6.61 18.53
C HIS A 144 26.82 6.89 20.00
N GLY A 145 28.07 6.65 20.39
CA GLY A 145 28.52 6.77 21.77
C GLY A 145 28.46 5.44 22.51
N ARG A 146 28.95 5.45 23.75
CA ARG A 146 29.12 4.24 24.56
C ARG A 146 27.79 3.54 24.88
N ASP A 147 26.71 4.31 24.95
CA ASP A 147 25.36 3.85 25.30
C ASP A 147 24.32 4.19 24.23
N CYS A 148 24.71 4.63 23.03
CA CYS A 148 23.81 5.02 21.94
C CYS A 148 22.82 6.15 22.28
N SER A 149 23.13 6.98 23.28
CA SER A 149 22.34 8.17 23.63
C SER A 149 22.52 9.33 22.64
N ARG A 150 23.64 9.36 21.92
CA ARG A 150 23.99 10.48 21.04
C ARG A 150 23.52 10.20 19.63
N ARG A 151 23.00 11.24 18.97
CA ARG A 151 22.47 11.17 17.61
C ARG A 151 23.31 12.01 16.65
N SER A 152 23.48 11.52 15.43
CA SER A 152 24.12 12.22 14.32
C SER A 152 23.45 11.80 13.02
N CYS A 153 23.34 12.72 12.06
CA CYS A 153 22.77 12.40 10.76
C CYS A 153 23.63 11.37 10.02
N PRO A 154 23.10 10.17 9.73
CA PRO A 154 23.83 9.17 8.96
C PRO A 154 24.10 9.71 7.56
N SER A 155 25.34 9.59 7.08
CA SER A 155 25.74 9.97 5.72
C SER A 155 25.27 11.36 5.28
N ASN A 156 25.17 12.32 6.22
CA ASN A 156 24.60 13.64 6.00
C ASN A 156 23.21 13.62 5.32
N CYS A 157 22.31 12.77 5.83
CA CYS A 157 20.95 12.58 5.30
C CYS A 157 20.94 12.17 3.83
N THR A 158 21.95 11.39 3.42
CA THR A 158 22.15 10.83 2.07
C THR A 158 22.05 11.83 0.92
N GLY A 159 22.17 13.14 1.20
CA GLY A 159 21.92 14.21 0.23
C GLY A 159 20.43 14.48 -0.07
N ASN A 160 19.52 13.68 0.50
CA ASN A 160 18.07 13.79 0.37
C ASN A 160 17.42 14.52 1.54
N GLY A 161 18.19 15.16 2.41
CA GLY A 161 17.68 15.94 3.54
C GLY A 161 18.66 16.97 4.07
N ILE A 162 18.25 17.69 5.10
CA ILE A 162 19.05 18.65 5.85
C ILE A 162 19.31 18.07 7.24
N CYS A 163 20.57 18.06 7.66
CA CYS A 163 20.94 17.62 9.01
C CYS A 163 20.72 18.74 10.03
N LEU A 164 19.82 18.52 10.99
CA LEU A 164 19.55 19.46 12.08
C LEU A 164 20.56 19.28 13.24
N SER A 165 20.68 20.30 14.10
CA SER A 165 21.62 20.32 15.23
C SER A 165 21.44 19.16 16.22
N GLY A 166 20.26 18.54 16.27
CA GLY A 166 19.96 17.36 17.08
C GLY A 166 20.34 16.01 16.46
N GLY A 167 21.01 15.99 15.30
CA GLY A 167 21.31 14.76 14.55
C GLY A 167 20.09 14.13 13.86
N ILE A 168 19.05 14.92 13.62
CA ILE A 168 17.81 14.50 12.97
C ILE A 168 17.85 14.95 11.52
N CYS A 169 17.47 14.07 10.60
CA CYS A 169 17.35 14.38 9.19
C CYS A 169 15.96 14.92 8.86
N GLU A 170 15.90 16.17 8.44
CA GLU A 170 14.71 16.75 7.80
C GLU A 170 14.75 16.38 6.31
N CYS A 171 13.96 15.39 5.92
CA CYS A 171 13.97 14.87 4.55
C CYS A 171 13.28 15.81 3.58
N LYS A 172 13.80 15.87 2.35
CA LYS A 172 13.14 16.52 1.21
C LYS A 172 11.82 15.80 0.89
N THR A 173 10.90 16.51 0.27
CA THR A 173 9.64 15.93 -0.23
C THR A 173 9.89 14.68 -1.06
N GLY A 174 9.16 13.60 -0.76
CA GLY A 174 9.31 12.30 -1.43
C GLY A 174 10.34 11.36 -0.78
N TYR A 175 11.00 11.76 0.31
CA TYR A 175 11.95 10.91 1.05
C TYR A 175 11.62 10.83 2.54
N THR A 176 11.98 9.70 3.13
CA THR A 176 11.86 9.34 4.55
C THR A 176 13.01 8.39 4.92
N GLY A 177 13.01 7.89 6.15
CA GLY A 177 14.11 7.14 6.76
C GLY A 177 15.00 8.02 7.64
N ILE A 178 15.64 7.41 8.65
CA ILE A 178 16.56 8.07 9.59
C ILE A 178 17.72 8.83 8.91
N ASP A 179 18.00 8.50 7.66
CA ASP A 179 19.02 9.11 6.79
C ASP A 179 18.46 9.60 5.45
N CYS A 180 17.14 9.68 5.29
CA CYS A 180 16.44 10.06 4.05
C CYS A 180 16.75 9.17 2.84
N SER A 181 17.19 7.92 3.04
CA SER A 181 17.48 7.00 1.93
C SER A 181 16.22 6.43 1.26
N THR A 182 15.09 6.44 1.97
CA THR A 182 13.88 5.71 1.56
C THR A 182 12.93 6.64 0.85
N ALA A 183 12.59 6.36 -0.41
CA ALA A 183 11.58 7.13 -1.12
C ALA A 183 10.17 6.78 -0.58
N VAL A 184 9.32 7.79 -0.46
CA VAL A 184 7.94 7.69 0.00
C VAL A 184 7.05 7.32 -1.18
N CYS A 185 6.17 6.34 -0.99
CA CYS A 185 5.10 6.06 -1.96
C CYS A 185 3.91 6.97 -1.73
N ASP A 186 3.09 7.14 -2.77
CA ASP A 186 1.81 7.84 -2.67
C ASP A 186 0.94 7.26 -1.53
N GLU A 187 0.24 8.11 -0.77
CA GLU A 187 -0.67 7.66 0.30
C GLU A 187 -1.75 6.70 -0.22
N GLN A 188 -2.16 6.86 -1.48
CA GLN A 188 -3.13 5.99 -2.15
C GLN A 188 -2.61 4.54 -2.28
N CYS A 189 -1.29 4.32 -2.19
CA CYS A 189 -0.71 2.99 -2.24
C CYS A 189 -1.31 2.06 -1.18
N SER A 190 -1.24 2.44 0.10
CA SER A 190 -1.78 1.63 1.19
C SER A 190 -3.30 1.61 1.21
N LEU A 191 -3.96 2.70 0.82
CA LEU A 191 -5.42 2.77 0.70
C LEU A 191 -5.98 1.74 -0.31
N HIS A 192 -5.23 1.45 -1.37
CA HIS A 192 -5.61 0.47 -2.38
C HIS A 192 -5.08 -0.95 -2.08
N GLY A 193 -4.41 -1.17 -0.95
CA GLY A 193 -3.86 -2.47 -0.55
C GLY A 193 -2.48 -2.78 -1.12
N GLY A 194 -1.74 -1.77 -1.60
CA GLY A 194 -0.38 -1.90 -2.09
C GLY A 194 0.67 -1.81 -0.99
N VAL A 195 1.80 -2.46 -1.23
CA VAL A 195 3.02 -2.43 -0.42
C VAL A 195 3.99 -1.43 -1.02
N CYS A 196 4.46 -0.48 -0.21
CA CYS A 196 5.48 0.46 -0.62
C CYS A 196 6.88 -0.13 -0.46
N ASP A 197 7.59 -0.29 -1.58
CA ASP A 197 9.01 -0.60 -1.61
C ASP A 197 9.80 0.58 -2.22
N ASN A 198 10.43 1.36 -1.35
CA ASN A 198 11.31 2.48 -1.72
C ASN A 198 10.75 3.39 -2.83
N GLY A 199 9.56 3.94 -2.62
CA GLY A 199 8.88 4.85 -3.56
C GLY A 199 8.14 4.15 -4.70
N VAL A 200 8.27 2.83 -4.83
CA VAL A 200 7.52 2.01 -5.78
C VAL A 200 6.34 1.37 -5.05
N CYS A 201 5.13 1.68 -5.48
CA CYS A 201 3.94 0.98 -5.00
C CYS A 201 3.77 -0.33 -5.77
N GLU A 202 3.87 -1.44 -5.05
CA GLU A 202 3.64 -2.79 -5.54
C GLU A 202 2.31 -3.34 -5.01
N PHE A 203 1.63 -4.14 -5.81
CA PHE A 203 0.33 -4.71 -5.44
C PHE A 203 0.36 -6.19 -5.78
N ARG A 204 0.49 -7.05 -4.77
CA ARG A 204 0.58 -8.51 -4.97
C ARG A 204 -0.75 -9.17 -4.66
N CYS A 205 -1.10 -10.23 -5.38
CA CYS A 205 -2.35 -10.95 -5.10
C CYS A 205 -2.38 -11.47 -3.67
N SER A 206 -1.23 -11.99 -3.23
CA SER A 206 -1.02 -12.55 -1.91
C SER A 206 -1.21 -11.53 -0.78
N ASP A 207 -1.15 -10.24 -1.10
CA ASP A 207 -1.36 -9.19 -0.12
C ASP A 207 -2.84 -8.97 0.17
N TYR A 208 -3.77 -9.56 -0.60
CA TYR A 208 -5.22 -9.53 -0.37
C TYR A 208 -5.73 -10.86 0.24
N ALA A 209 -6.57 -10.78 1.27
CA ALA A 209 -6.77 -11.90 2.18
C ALA A 209 -7.69 -12.92 1.53
N GLY A 210 -7.17 -14.13 1.41
CA GLY A 210 -7.87 -15.18 0.70
C GLY A 210 -7.93 -14.95 -0.81
N TYR A 211 -7.14 -14.03 -1.38
CA TYR A 211 -6.99 -13.92 -2.83
C TYR A 211 -5.81 -14.75 -3.30
N ILE A 212 -5.99 -15.42 -4.45
CA ILE A 212 -4.93 -16.14 -5.15
C ILE A 212 -5.07 -15.90 -6.66
N CYS A 213 -4.01 -16.19 -7.43
CA CYS A 213 -4.10 -16.26 -8.88
C CYS A 213 -4.89 -17.50 -9.29
N GLN A 214 -6.12 -17.27 -9.78
CA GLN A 214 -7.03 -18.32 -10.22
C GLN A 214 -7.13 -18.33 -11.74
N ASN A 215 -7.27 -19.53 -12.31
CA ASN A 215 -7.50 -19.67 -13.74
C ASN A 215 -8.82 -19.00 -14.15
N SER A 216 -8.80 -18.21 -15.22
CA SER A 216 -9.96 -17.50 -15.75
C SER A 216 -11.17 -18.42 -15.96
N SER A 217 -10.95 -19.65 -16.41
CA SER A 217 -12.02 -20.64 -16.62
C SER A 217 -12.84 -20.94 -15.36
N ILE A 218 -12.21 -20.95 -14.19
CA ILE A 218 -12.87 -21.17 -12.89
C ILE A 218 -13.71 -19.94 -12.54
N LEU A 219 -13.13 -18.75 -12.70
CA LEU A 219 -13.78 -17.48 -12.39
C LEU A 219 -15.01 -17.25 -13.26
N LEU A 220 -14.91 -17.49 -14.57
CA LEU A 220 -16.00 -17.30 -15.53
C LEU A 220 -17.25 -18.12 -15.19
N SER A 221 -17.09 -19.30 -14.58
CA SER A 221 -18.22 -20.13 -14.14
C SER A 221 -19.02 -19.48 -13.01
N SER A 222 -18.36 -18.71 -12.15
CA SER A 222 -18.92 -18.10 -10.94
C SER A 222 -19.34 -16.64 -11.11
N LEU A 223 -18.74 -15.93 -12.08
CA LEU A 223 -19.03 -14.52 -12.37
C LEU A 223 -20.26 -14.36 -13.27
N SER A 224 -21.00 -13.28 -13.10
CA SER A 224 -22.18 -12.92 -13.88
C SER A 224 -22.01 -11.59 -14.61
N VAL A 225 -21.57 -10.55 -13.91
CA VAL A 225 -21.35 -9.19 -14.43
C VAL A 225 -20.06 -9.11 -15.24
N CYS A 226 -18.96 -9.59 -14.67
CA CYS A 226 -17.63 -9.51 -15.27
C CYS A 226 -17.30 -10.68 -16.22
N ARG A 227 -18.19 -11.68 -16.32
CA ARG A 227 -18.00 -12.86 -17.18
C ARG A 227 -17.63 -12.48 -18.62
N ASN A 228 -18.40 -11.58 -19.23
CA ASN A 228 -18.18 -11.18 -20.63
C ASN A 228 -16.97 -10.26 -20.81
N VAL A 229 -16.51 -9.62 -19.73
CA VAL A 229 -15.34 -8.74 -19.73
C VAL A 229 -14.05 -9.58 -19.71
N LEU A 230 -14.02 -10.63 -18.89
CA LEU A 230 -12.87 -11.53 -18.74
C LEU A 230 -12.85 -12.68 -19.76
N GLY A 231 -13.94 -12.90 -20.49
CA GLY A 231 -14.08 -14.00 -21.44
C GLY A 231 -13.11 -13.98 -22.62
N ASN A 232 -12.38 -12.89 -22.85
CA ASN A 232 -11.34 -12.83 -23.88
C ASN A 232 -9.96 -13.35 -23.39
N ASP A 233 -9.78 -13.55 -22.09
CA ASP A 233 -8.52 -13.95 -21.43
C ASP A 233 -8.65 -15.36 -20.79
N ILE A 234 -9.31 -16.31 -21.47
CA ILE A 234 -9.64 -17.64 -20.92
C ILE A 234 -8.41 -18.45 -20.49
N SER A 235 -7.26 -18.26 -21.14
CA SER A 235 -6.01 -18.95 -20.81
C SER A 235 -5.20 -18.27 -19.71
N GLY A 236 -5.65 -17.11 -19.22
CA GLY A 236 -4.97 -16.33 -18.19
C GLY A 236 -5.25 -16.81 -16.77
N GLN A 237 -4.63 -16.11 -15.82
CA GLN A 237 -4.99 -16.16 -14.41
C GLN A 237 -5.33 -14.75 -13.95
N HIS A 238 -6.29 -14.64 -13.03
CA HIS A 238 -6.65 -13.39 -12.40
C HIS A 238 -6.62 -13.52 -10.88
N CYS A 239 -6.26 -12.43 -10.24
CA CYS A 239 -6.29 -12.29 -8.80
C CYS A 239 -7.73 -12.18 -8.32
N ALA A 240 -8.19 -13.16 -7.55
CA ALA A 240 -9.56 -13.23 -7.04
C ALA A 240 -9.66 -14.08 -5.76
N PRO A 241 -10.71 -13.92 -4.94
CA PRO A 241 -10.92 -14.72 -3.73
C PRO A 241 -10.98 -16.22 -4.01
N SER A 242 -10.16 -17.02 -3.31
CA SER A 242 -10.12 -18.47 -3.43
C SER A 242 -11.38 -19.16 -2.91
N GLU A 243 -12.13 -18.50 -2.02
CA GLU A 243 -13.37 -19.04 -1.47
C GLU A 243 -14.56 -18.74 -2.42
N PRO A 244 -15.29 -19.77 -2.90
CA PRO A 244 -16.39 -19.57 -3.86
C PRO A 244 -17.52 -18.66 -3.36
N SER A 245 -17.80 -18.70 -2.05
CA SER A 245 -18.82 -17.86 -1.39
C SER A 245 -18.46 -16.36 -1.48
N ILE A 246 -17.18 -16.03 -1.26
CA ILE A 246 -16.64 -14.67 -1.35
C ILE A 246 -16.53 -14.24 -2.81
N LEU A 247 -16.14 -15.16 -3.70
CA LEU A 247 -16.06 -14.89 -5.14
C LEU A 247 -17.42 -14.48 -5.73
N GLN A 248 -18.51 -15.08 -5.29
CA GLN A 248 -19.86 -14.68 -5.70
C GLN A 248 -20.25 -13.29 -5.17
N GLN A 249 -19.81 -12.95 -3.96
CA GLN A 249 -20.08 -11.64 -3.35
C GLN A 249 -19.24 -10.52 -3.99
N LEU A 250 -18.09 -10.83 -4.58
CA LEU A 250 -17.16 -9.84 -5.17
C LEU A 250 -17.86 -8.88 -6.15
N GLU A 251 -18.73 -9.41 -7.02
CA GLU A 251 -19.44 -8.57 -7.99
C GLU A 251 -20.40 -7.60 -7.31
N GLU A 252 -21.11 -8.05 -6.28
CA GLU A 252 -22.10 -7.24 -5.56
C GLU A 252 -21.46 -6.20 -4.63
N VAL A 253 -20.42 -6.58 -3.90
CA VAL A 253 -19.86 -5.75 -2.81
C VAL A 253 -18.67 -4.90 -3.23
N VAL A 254 -18.01 -5.24 -4.36
CA VAL A 254 -16.84 -4.49 -4.86
C VAL A 254 -17.09 -3.92 -6.25
N VAL A 255 -17.42 -4.77 -7.23
CA VAL A 255 -17.53 -4.36 -8.64
C VAL A 255 -18.67 -3.37 -8.83
N MET A 256 -19.89 -3.69 -8.38
CA MET A 256 -21.06 -2.85 -8.61
C MET A 256 -20.96 -1.48 -7.90
N PRO A 257 -20.49 -1.37 -6.65
CA PRO A 257 -20.21 -0.07 -6.04
C PRO A 257 -19.19 0.76 -6.82
N ASN A 258 -18.11 0.14 -7.33
CA ASN A 258 -17.13 0.84 -8.18
C ASN A 258 -17.74 1.29 -9.51
N TYR A 259 -18.52 0.44 -10.17
CA TYR A 259 -19.28 0.80 -11.36
C TYR A 259 -20.21 2.00 -11.10
N HIS A 260 -20.94 2.04 -9.98
CA HIS A 260 -21.82 3.16 -9.65
C HIS A 260 -21.06 4.47 -9.37
N ARG A 261 -19.81 4.39 -8.87
CA ARG A 261 -18.93 5.56 -8.71
C ARG A 261 -18.42 6.08 -10.05
N LEU A 262 -18.11 5.19 -10.98
CA LEU A 262 -17.73 5.54 -12.36
C LEU A 262 -18.93 6.09 -13.15
N PHE A 263 -20.13 5.56 -12.92
CA PHE A 263 -21.33 5.98 -13.64
C PHE A 263 -22.46 6.45 -12.70
N PRO A 264 -22.27 7.58 -11.98
CA PRO A 264 -23.24 8.08 -11.01
C PRO A 264 -24.50 8.58 -11.70
N GLY A 265 -25.65 7.96 -11.38
CA GLY A 265 -26.98 8.33 -11.87
C GLY A 265 -27.61 7.37 -12.87
N GLY A 266 -26.87 6.39 -13.39
CA GLY A 266 -27.36 5.43 -14.38
C GLY A 266 -28.02 6.07 -15.61
N ALA A 267 -28.83 5.30 -16.35
CA ALA A 267 -29.57 5.71 -17.55
C ALA A 267 -30.62 6.84 -17.36
N ARG A 268 -30.61 7.58 -16.24
CA ARG A 268 -31.56 8.67 -15.94
C ARG A 268 -31.32 9.96 -16.73
N LYS A 269 -30.28 10.06 -17.56
CA LYS A 269 -30.17 11.12 -18.57
C LYS A 269 -31.06 10.80 -19.77
N LEU A 270 -32.33 11.20 -19.70
CA LEU A 270 -33.36 11.13 -20.75
C LEU A 270 -33.04 11.92 -22.06
N PHE A 271 -31.85 12.54 -22.18
CA PHE A 271 -31.53 13.46 -23.29
C PHE A 271 -30.30 13.10 -24.14
N ASN A 272 -29.67 11.92 -23.97
CA ASN A 272 -28.58 11.47 -24.88
C ASN A 272 -28.64 9.96 -25.14
N ILE A 273 -29.48 9.55 -26.08
CA ILE A 273 -29.88 8.16 -26.34
C ILE A 273 -28.76 7.29 -26.95
N PHE A 274 -27.70 7.88 -27.53
CA PHE A 274 -26.59 7.12 -28.16
C PHE A 274 -25.29 7.07 -27.35
N GLY A 275 -25.09 8.00 -26.39
CA GLY A 275 -23.86 8.05 -25.58
C GLY A 275 -23.95 7.28 -24.25
N SER A 276 -25.16 7.08 -23.72
CA SER A 276 -25.36 6.50 -22.39
C SER A 276 -25.05 4.99 -22.34
N THR A 277 -25.38 4.23 -23.39
CA THR A 277 -25.09 2.78 -23.47
C THR A 277 -23.61 2.49 -23.67
N TYR A 278 -22.89 3.35 -24.41
CA TYR A 278 -21.45 3.17 -24.59
C TYR A 278 -20.67 3.47 -23.30
N CYS A 279 -21.04 4.53 -22.57
CA CYS A 279 -20.46 4.83 -21.28
C CYS A 279 -20.80 3.77 -20.22
N ASP A 280 -22.05 3.27 -20.19
CA ASP A 280 -22.46 2.17 -19.30
C ASP A 280 -21.54 0.94 -19.47
N GLU A 281 -21.37 0.47 -20.71
CA GLU A 281 -20.49 -0.67 -21.02
C GLU A 281 -19.02 -0.38 -20.68
N ALA A 282 -18.52 0.82 -20.97
CA ALA A 282 -17.15 1.21 -20.63
C ALA A 282 -16.92 1.29 -19.12
N ALA A 283 -17.87 1.83 -18.37
CA ALA A 283 -17.81 1.92 -16.91
C ALA A 283 -17.84 0.53 -16.26
N LYS A 284 -18.71 -0.37 -16.74
CA LYS A 284 -18.75 -1.76 -16.26
C LYS A 284 -17.44 -2.50 -16.54
N ARG A 285 -16.88 -2.36 -17.75
CA ARG A 285 -15.58 -2.97 -18.11
C ARG A 285 -14.47 -2.48 -17.21
N LEU A 286 -14.36 -1.16 -17.02
CA LEU A 286 -13.33 -0.58 -16.17
C LEU A 286 -13.48 -1.03 -14.72
N ALA A 287 -14.70 -1.07 -14.17
CA ALA A 287 -14.95 -1.58 -12.82
C ALA A 287 -14.50 -3.04 -12.68
N CYS A 288 -14.83 -3.91 -13.65
CA CYS A 288 -14.39 -5.29 -13.66
C CYS A 288 -12.87 -5.44 -13.73
N TRP A 289 -12.20 -4.69 -14.61
CA TRP A 289 -10.74 -4.75 -14.73
C TRP A 289 -10.03 -4.22 -13.48
N ILE A 290 -10.54 -3.19 -12.82
CA ILE A 290 -9.99 -2.69 -11.55
C ILE A 290 -10.12 -3.76 -10.45
N SER A 291 -11.26 -4.47 -10.41
CA SER A 291 -11.55 -5.43 -9.34
C SER A 291 -11.01 -6.83 -9.57
N ILE A 292 -10.83 -7.27 -10.82
CA ILE A 292 -10.38 -8.63 -11.19
C ILE A 292 -9.23 -8.50 -12.19
N GLN A 293 -8.04 -8.38 -11.64
CA GLN A 293 -6.84 -8.05 -12.38
C GLN A 293 -6.06 -9.29 -12.79
N LYS A 294 -5.42 -9.24 -13.95
CA LYS A 294 -4.60 -10.30 -14.52
C LYS A 294 -3.32 -10.48 -13.70
N CYS A 295 -2.97 -11.73 -13.42
CA CYS A 295 -1.67 -12.07 -12.83
C CYS A 295 -0.58 -12.08 -13.90
N ASP A 296 0.65 -11.76 -13.52
CA ASP A 296 1.84 -11.89 -14.37
C ASP A 296 2.38 -13.33 -14.40
N ARG A 297 3.57 -13.51 -14.98
CA ARG A 297 4.11 -14.83 -15.35
C ARG A 297 4.74 -15.58 -14.18
N ASP A 298 5.17 -14.85 -13.16
CA ASP A 298 5.75 -15.32 -11.91
C ASP A 298 4.68 -15.66 -10.87
N GLY A 299 3.41 -15.30 -11.10
CA GLY A 299 2.31 -15.54 -10.16
C GLY A 299 2.38 -14.64 -8.92
N ASP A 300 3.17 -13.56 -9.02
CA ASP A 300 3.49 -12.56 -8.02
C ASP A 300 3.24 -11.19 -8.68
N ASN A 301 2.01 -10.69 -8.53
CA ASN A 301 1.49 -9.65 -9.40
C ASN A 301 2.23 -8.30 -9.39
N ARG A 302 2.20 -7.65 -10.56
CA ARG A 302 1.83 -6.22 -10.71
C ARG A 302 0.35 -6.08 -11.11
N LEU A 303 -0.51 -5.86 -10.11
CA LEU A 303 -1.91 -5.51 -10.32
C LEU A 303 -2.00 -4.10 -10.93
N ARG A 304 -2.11 -4.00 -12.26
CA ARG A 304 -2.42 -2.75 -12.97
C ARG A 304 -3.47 -2.95 -14.03
N VAL A 305 -4.30 -1.93 -14.22
CA VAL A 305 -5.20 -1.81 -15.37
C VAL A 305 -4.45 -1.11 -16.51
N CYS A 306 -4.71 -1.47 -17.77
CA CYS A 306 -4.00 -0.81 -18.86
C CYS A 306 -4.36 0.69 -18.92
N HIS A 307 -3.37 1.55 -19.18
CA HIS A 307 -3.61 2.99 -19.39
C HIS A 307 -4.72 3.23 -20.43
N SER A 308 -4.67 2.47 -21.53
CA SER A 308 -5.65 2.52 -22.62
C SER A 308 -7.09 2.18 -22.20
N ALA A 309 -7.28 1.35 -21.16
CA ALA A 309 -8.60 1.06 -20.62
C ALA A 309 -9.20 2.27 -19.88
N CYS A 310 -8.37 3.02 -19.15
CA CYS A 310 -8.77 4.27 -18.53
C CYS A 310 -9.12 5.33 -19.58
N GLU A 311 -8.30 5.49 -20.62
CA GLU A 311 -8.58 6.42 -21.72
C GLU A 311 -9.88 6.08 -22.45
N ALA A 312 -10.12 4.80 -22.73
CA ALA A 312 -11.35 4.35 -23.37
C ALA A 312 -12.59 4.70 -22.54
N TYR A 313 -12.52 4.58 -21.21
CA TYR A 313 -13.58 5.02 -20.31
C TYR A 313 -13.76 6.55 -20.33
N ASN A 314 -12.68 7.32 -20.21
CA ASN A 314 -12.74 8.79 -20.25
C ASN A 314 -13.38 9.28 -21.56
N LEU A 315 -13.00 8.67 -22.69
CA LEU A 315 -13.58 8.96 -23.99
C LEU A 315 -15.06 8.58 -24.09
N ALA A 316 -15.44 7.40 -23.59
CA ALA A 316 -16.82 6.92 -23.64
C ALA A 316 -17.77 7.76 -22.79
N CYS A 317 -17.30 8.20 -21.62
CA CYS A 317 -18.11 8.85 -20.60
C CYS A 317 -17.96 10.38 -20.58
N GLY A 318 -16.99 10.95 -21.30
CA GLY A 318 -16.60 12.36 -21.15
C GLY A 318 -16.09 12.65 -19.73
N ALA A 319 -15.43 11.67 -19.12
CA ALA A 319 -14.86 11.75 -17.78
C ALA A 319 -13.40 12.22 -17.84
N SER A 320 -12.84 12.51 -16.68
CA SER A 320 -11.47 13.01 -16.51
C SER A 320 -10.75 12.26 -15.38
N LEU A 321 -10.78 10.92 -15.42
CA LEU A 321 -9.91 10.12 -14.56
C LEU A 321 -8.45 10.38 -14.93
N ASP A 322 -7.59 10.45 -13.93
CA ASP A 322 -6.14 10.53 -14.14
C ASP A 322 -5.59 9.15 -14.52
N CYS A 323 -5.45 8.91 -15.82
CA CYS A 323 -4.87 7.67 -16.33
C CYS A 323 -3.34 7.60 -16.13
N GLY A 324 -2.71 8.70 -15.69
CA GLY A 324 -1.31 8.75 -15.33
C GLY A 324 -1.02 8.17 -13.94
N ASP A 325 -2.04 7.90 -13.13
CA ASP A 325 -1.91 7.32 -11.80
C ASP A 325 -1.29 5.90 -11.87
N GLN A 326 0.02 5.85 -11.65
CA GLN A 326 0.80 4.62 -11.64
C GLN A 326 0.60 3.78 -10.36
N THR A 327 -0.36 4.11 -9.49
CA THR A 327 -0.81 3.17 -8.45
C THR A 327 -1.87 2.21 -8.99
N LEU A 328 -2.68 2.63 -9.96
CA LEU A 328 -3.77 1.80 -10.50
C LEU A 328 -3.56 1.42 -11.97
N PHE A 329 -2.98 2.33 -12.76
CA PHE A 329 -2.79 2.16 -14.19
C PHE A 329 -1.34 1.86 -14.54
N SER A 330 -1.15 1.24 -15.71
CA SER A 330 0.17 1.11 -16.35
C SER A 330 0.61 2.41 -17.01
N SER A 331 1.83 2.45 -17.52
CA SER A 331 2.31 3.55 -18.33
C SER A 331 1.80 3.45 -19.78
N GLU A 332 1.81 4.57 -20.52
CA GLU A 332 1.38 4.62 -21.93
C GLU A 332 2.16 3.68 -22.86
N GLY A 333 3.37 3.24 -22.47
CA GLY A 333 4.26 2.40 -23.27
C GLY A 333 4.30 0.93 -22.88
N ASP A 334 3.60 0.54 -21.80
CA ASP A 334 3.58 -0.85 -21.36
C ASP A 334 2.76 -1.71 -22.34
N GLY A 335 3.28 -2.89 -22.68
CA GLY A 335 2.59 -3.78 -23.62
C GLY A 335 1.31 -4.36 -23.01
N GLU A 336 0.25 -4.54 -23.82
CA GLU A 336 -1.06 -5.07 -23.37
C GLU A 336 -0.99 -6.43 -22.64
N ALA A 337 0.11 -7.17 -22.78
CA ALA A 337 0.35 -8.42 -22.08
C ALA A 337 0.74 -8.27 -20.60
N GLN A 338 1.04 -7.05 -20.13
CA GLN A 338 1.55 -6.74 -18.78
C GLN A 338 0.53 -6.03 -17.87
N CYS A 339 -0.70 -5.84 -18.33
CA CYS A 339 -1.75 -5.14 -17.60
C CYS A 339 -3.13 -5.77 -17.87
N THR A 340 -4.11 -5.40 -17.05
CA THR A 340 -5.46 -5.92 -17.14
C THR A 340 -6.31 -5.08 -18.07
N GLY A 341 -6.79 -5.72 -19.14
CA GLY A 341 -7.79 -5.17 -20.06
C GLY A 341 -7.24 -4.10 -20.99
N SER A 342 -7.43 -4.25 -22.30
CA SER A 342 -7.09 -3.22 -23.28
C SER A 342 -8.35 -2.58 -23.87
N GLY A 343 -8.29 -1.25 -24.07
CA GLY A 343 -9.38 -0.52 -24.69
C GLY A 343 -9.29 -0.59 -26.22
N GLU A 344 -10.15 -1.39 -26.88
CA GLU A 344 -10.45 -1.10 -28.28
C GLU A 344 -11.19 0.26 -28.34
N ILE A 345 -10.52 1.30 -28.82
CA ILE A 345 -11.16 2.57 -29.15
C ILE A 345 -12.12 2.33 -30.31
N LYS A 346 -13.35 1.90 -30.02
CA LYS A 346 -14.44 1.85 -31.00
C LYS A 346 -14.88 3.26 -31.29
N MET A 347 -14.14 3.92 -32.16
CA MET A 347 -14.52 5.21 -32.72
C MET A 347 -15.86 5.04 -33.44
N SER A 348 -16.92 5.57 -32.84
CA SER A 348 -18.26 5.65 -33.42
C SER A 348 -18.15 6.07 -34.90
N TRP A 349 -18.92 5.42 -35.78
CA TRP A 349 -19.10 5.79 -37.19
C TRP A 349 -19.05 7.30 -37.41
N PHE A 350 -19.69 8.09 -36.53
CA PHE A 350 -19.81 9.53 -36.64
C PHE A 350 -18.45 10.26 -36.55
N ASN A 351 -17.50 9.73 -35.79
CA ASN A 351 -16.15 10.28 -35.67
C ASN A 351 -15.22 9.84 -36.81
N ARG A 352 -15.50 8.72 -37.51
CA ARG A 352 -14.83 8.38 -38.78
C ARG A 352 -15.21 9.35 -39.90
N LEU A 353 -16.46 9.82 -39.94
CA LEU A 353 -16.87 10.84 -40.90
C LEU A 353 -16.21 12.19 -40.62
N ARG A 354 -16.11 12.59 -39.34
CA ARG A 354 -15.47 13.87 -38.96
C ARG A 354 -13.96 13.90 -39.28
N SER A 355 -13.27 12.77 -39.15
CA SER A 355 -11.85 12.65 -39.57
C SER A 355 -11.69 12.52 -41.10
N SER A 356 -12.62 11.88 -41.81
CA SER A 356 -12.59 11.82 -43.29
C SER A 356 -12.91 13.18 -43.95
N PHE A 357 -13.71 14.03 -43.30
CA PHE A 357 -13.99 15.39 -43.78
C PHE A 357 -12.87 16.39 -43.50
N SER A 358 -11.99 16.14 -42.52
CA SER A 358 -10.77 16.96 -42.31
C SER A 358 -9.60 16.58 -43.22
N LEU A 359 -9.63 15.41 -43.88
CA LEU A 359 -8.58 14.96 -44.81
C LEU A 359 -8.81 15.37 -46.27
N ARG A 360 -9.87 16.12 -46.57
CA ARG A 360 -10.13 16.65 -47.93
C ARG A 360 -9.76 18.11 -48.13
N ASN A 361 -9.15 18.77 -47.14
CA ASN A 361 -8.76 20.17 -47.25
C ASN A 361 -7.45 20.50 -46.51
N SER A 362 -6.36 19.84 -46.91
CA SER A 362 -5.00 20.40 -46.82
C SER A 362 -4.06 19.60 -47.70
N SER A 363 -4.16 19.87 -49.00
CA SER A 363 -2.99 19.76 -49.85
C SER A 363 -1.97 20.81 -49.40
N SER A 364 -0.74 20.36 -49.23
CA SER A 364 0.50 21.14 -49.19
C SER A 364 0.94 21.77 -47.85
N LYS A 365 2.17 21.37 -47.50
CA LYS A 365 3.19 22.03 -46.67
C LYS A 365 3.02 21.94 -45.15
N GLY A 366 3.95 21.20 -44.55
CA GLY A 366 4.10 21.12 -43.09
C GLY A 366 4.55 22.43 -42.47
N ILE A 367 4.46 22.49 -41.14
CA ILE A 367 5.32 23.20 -40.19
C ILE A 367 4.83 22.87 -38.77
N SER A 368 5.80 22.58 -37.89
CA SER A 368 5.72 22.45 -36.43
C SER A 368 5.07 23.66 -35.75
N VAL A 369 4.21 23.45 -34.74
CA VAL A 369 3.95 24.48 -33.70
C VAL A 369 3.66 23.86 -32.31
N ARG A 370 4.47 24.36 -31.37
CA ARG A 370 4.46 24.34 -29.89
C ARG A 370 3.10 24.33 -29.17
N TYR A 371 3.07 23.57 -28.08
CA TYR A 371 2.11 23.68 -26.98
C TYR A 371 2.16 25.05 -26.30
N ARG A 372 0.99 25.62 -25.99
CA ARG A 372 0.83 26.74 -25.05
C ARG A 372 0.06 26.20 -23.84
N GLN A 373 0.71 26.23 -22.69
CA GLN A 373 0.11 25.98 -21.38
C GLN A 373 -0.97 27.02 -21.06
N LEU A 374 -2.03 26.55 -20.41
CA LEU A 374 -2.78 27.30 -19.40
C LEU A 374 -2.97 26.37 -18.20
#